data_AF-A0AAD4L6X2-F1
#
_entry.id   AF-A0AAD4L6X2-F1
#
_cell.length_a   1.000
_cell.length_b   1.000
_cell.length_c   1.000
_cell.angle_alpha   90.00
_cell.angle_beta   90.00
_cell.angle_gamma   90.00
#
_symmetry.space_group_name_H-M   'P 1'
#
loop_
_entity.id
_entity.type
_entity.pdbx_description
1 polymer ?
#
loop_
_entity_poly.entity_id
_entity_poly.type
_entity_poly.pdbx_seq_one_letter_code
_entity_poly.pdbx_strand_id
1 'polypeptide(L)'
;MDPFGNDDIAWLHSQLSDHAHGLNGVYVRVSRAIQHLEDEKSALQKRVEELERDNHPTSEARRLREENATLRAKLATTAKEKAEVTHERDVLLRKLNGVKQLVFDPAFDGKSASNDTHNAGPGPSTAASSSVPTRDPRAVTTSTTSTQRAVSAPQAFSSARTDISEPVTDVTVILDSPGRAVRPRPRTTPTRAASGSQQPLSMHSSMTLMDSRLHSQDEAPAALGAPFVDVRTAASPPADANGSPQRRTSVAHVFSLNVSPGMSEGLSVQYEDATASGAGPSRIPKKWRLHFAKPPTTAEAVAIKPVPTAVLAEKLELDEESRRAIEDLSLLPAGSFRLYIQEMFGLAFLYDPILLESPEATYVVEWSEATGAGTTKTYINNAKEKHTEMHTFIYAPRKSGWQYLGQQRWNVADIKSIWNSLVSPAQRALAARRSQDADIAEIARGLKKGQLEQLTVELQQVSLLGPNAAESAVMKKLSD
;
A
#
# COMPACT_ATOMS: atom_id res chain seq x y z
N MET A 1 50.56 42.12 -61.95
CA MET A 1 50.73 41.54 -60.61
C MET A 1 49.35 41.08 -60.19
N ASP A 2 49.01 39.83 -60.50
CA ASP A 2 47.79 39.20 -60.00
C ASP A 2 48.11 38.64 -58.61
N PRO A 3 47.54 39.20 -57.53
CA PRO A 3 47.92 38.83 -56.17
C PRO A 3 47.22 37.57 -55.66
N PHE A 4 46.46 36.87 -56.50
CA PHE A 4 45.82 35.59 -56.17
C PHE A 4 46.45 34.51 -57.05
N GLY A 5 47.45 33.83 -56.51
CA GLY A 5 48.11 32.72 -57.17
C GLY A 5 47.14 31.55 -57.34
N ASN A 6 47.29 30.79 -58.42
CA ASN A 6 46.51 29.56 -58.69
C ASN A 6 46.50 28.57 -57.50
N ASP A 7 47.48 28.66 -56.60
CA ASP A 7 47.60 27.83 -55.40
C ASP A 7 46.48 28.08 -54.37
N ASP A 8 45.99 29.32 -54.24
CA ASP A 8 44.90 29.65 -53.31
C ASP A 8 43.56 29.05 -53.77
N ILE A 9 43.34 29.06 -55.09
CA ILE A 9 42.16 28.45 -55.71
C ILE A 9 42.19 26.93 -55.51
N ALA A 10 43.35 26.29 -55.71
CA ALA A 10 43.50 24.86 -55.48
C ALA A 10 43.27 24.47 -54.02
N TRP A 11 43.77 25.28 -53.07
CA TRP A 11 43.53 25.06 -51.64
C TRP A 11 42.05 25.18 -51.26
N LEU A 12 41.36 26.22 -51.76
CA LEU A 12 39.93 26.40 -51.53
C LEU A 12 39.11 25.24 -52.10
N HIS A 13 39.47 24.74 -53.28
CA HIS A 13 38.81 23.56 -53.87
C HIS A 13 39.01 22.30 -53.01
N SER A 14 40.21 22.10 -52.44
CA SER A 14 40.45 20.98 -51.52
C SER A 14 39.60 21.09 -50.26
N GLN A 15 39.57 22.26 -49.62
CA GLN A 15 38.75 22.50 -48.43
C GLN A 15 37.26 22.31 -48.68
N LEU A 16 36.76 22.80 -49.83
CA LEU A 16 35.36 22.61 -50.20
C LEU A 16 35.03 21.15 -50.47
N SER A 17 35.95 20.42 -51.12
CA SER A 17 35.82 18.98 -51.34
C SER A 17 35.77 18.23 -50.01
N ASP A 18 36.69 18.52 -49.08
CA ASP A 18 36.73 17.87 -47.77
C ASP A 18 35.46 18.13 -46.96
N HIS A 19 34.96 19.37 -46.96
CA HIS A 19 33.68 19.70 -46.34
C HIS A 19 32.49 18.99 -47.01
N ALA A 20 32.48 18.87 -48.34
CA ALA A 20 31.43 18.15 -49.06
C ALA A 20 31.43 16.65 -48.71
N HIS A 21 32.61 16.03 -48.62
CA HIS A 21 32.75 14.64 -48.19
C HIS A 21 32.32 14.45 -46.73
N GLY A 22 32.70 15.39 -45.84
CA GLY A 22 32.27 15.40 -44.45
C GLY A 22 30.76 15.49 -44.30
N LEU A 23 30.13 16.39 -45.06
CA LEU A 23 28.67 16.58 -45.05
C LEU A 23 27.93 15.35 -45.61
N ASN A 24 28.45 14.74 -46.67
CA ASN A 24 27.92 13.47 -47.17
C ASN A 24 28.02 12.34 -46.13
N GLY A 25 29.14 12.27 -45.39
CA GLY A 25 29.30 11.31 -44.30
C GLY A 25 28.32 11.52 -43.14
N VAL A 26 28.01 12.78 -42.80
CA VAL A 26 26.97 13.11 -41.82
C VAL A 26 25.59 12.69 -42.33
N TYR A 27 25.25 13.02 -43.58
CA TYR A 27 23.98 12.64 -44.19
C TYR A 27 23.75 11.12 -44.15
N VAL A 28 24.73 10.32 -44.57
CA VAL A 28 24.63 8.85 -44.56
C VAL A 28 24.41 8.30 -43.14
N ARG A 29 25.07 8.86 -42.12
CA ARG A 29 24.87 8.45 -40.73
C ARG A 29 23.46 8.78 -40.22
N VAL A 30 22.96 9.97 -40.54
CA VAL A 30 21.61 10.39 -40.17
C VAL A 30 20.56 9.51 -40.86
N SER A 31 20.70 9.24 -42.16
CA SER A 31 19.78 8.35 -42.89
C SER A 31 19.75 6.94 -42.29
N ARG A 32 20.91 6.39 -41.89
CA ARG A 32 20.97 5.08 -41.23
C ARG A 32 20.29 5.08 -39.86
N ALA A 33 20.47 6.15 -39.08
CA ALA A 33 19.82 6.29 -37.78
C ALA A 33 18.29 6.40 -37.92
N ILE A 34 17.80 7.13 -38.92
CA ILE A 34 16.36 7.22 -39.21
C ILE A 34 15.79 5.85 -39.57
N GLN A 35 16.46 5.10 -40.46
CA GLN A 35 16.02 3.76 -40.84
C GLN A 35 15.95 2.81 -39.64
N HIS A 36 16.97 2.84 -38.77
CA HIS A 36 16.98 2.03 -37.55
C HIS A 36 15.79 2.35 -36.63
N LEU A 37 15.48 3.64 -36.44
CA LEU A 37 14.33 4.05 -35.62
C LEU A 37 12.99 3.64 -36.24
N GLU A 38 12.88 3.63 -37.56
CA GLU A 38 11.68 3.13 -38.26
C GLU A 38 11.50 1.62 -38.09
N ASP A 39 12.59 0.86 -38.15
CA ASP A 39 12.59 -0.59 -37.92
C ASP A 39 12.19 -0.91 -36.46
N GLU A 40 12.77 -0.20 -35.48
CA GLU A 40 12.42 -0.35 -34.06
C GLU A 40 10.96 0.03 -33.78
N LYS A 41 10.48 1.13 -34.36
CA LYS A 41 9.07 1.54 -34.27
C LYS A 41 8.15 0.44 -34.79
N SER A 42 8.49 -0.14 -35.93
CA SER A 42 7.70 -1.21 -36.55
C SER A 42 7.70 -2.48 -35.68
N ALA A 43 8.84 -2.82 -35.08
CA ALA A 43 8.96 -3.95 -34.15
C ALA A 43 8.15 -3.74 -32.87
N LEU A 44 8.20 -2.54 -32.28
CA LEU A 44 7.42 -2.19 -31.09
C LEU A 44 5.92 -2.18 -31.38
N GLN A 45 5.49 -1.64 -32.53
CA GLN A 45 4.09 -1.65 -32.93
C GLN A 45 3.55 -3.07 -33.06
N LYS A 46 4.32 -3.98 -33.68
CA LYS A 46 3.97 -5.40 -33.73
C LYS A 46 3.85 -6.05 -32.35
N ARG A 47 4.75 -5.70 -31.42
CA ARG A 47 4.70 -6.21 -30.04
C ARG A 47 3.51 -5.67 -29.24
N VAL A 48 3.11 -4.42 -29.47
CA VAL A 48 1.89 -3.85 -28.89
C VAL A 48 0.66 -4.59 -29.42
N GLU A 49 0.56 -4.85 -30.72
CA GLU A 49 -0.55 -5.62 -31.30
C GLU A 49 -0.61 -7.06 -30.78
N GLU A 50 0.54 -7.70 -30.54
CA GLU A 50 0.62 -9.02 -29.91
C GLU A 50 0.15 -8.99 -28.45
N LEU A 51 0.61 -8.01 -27.67
CA LEU A 51 0.17 -7.83 -26.29
C LEU A 51 -1.31 -7.48 -26.21
N GLU A 52 -1.87 -6.68 -27.12
CA GLU A 52 -3.31 -6.39 -27.15
C GLU A 52 -4.14 -7.63 -27.50
N ARG A 53 -3.59 -8.53 -28.32
CA ARG A 53 -4.23 -9.82 -28.64
C ARG A 53 -4.22 -10.78 -27.46
N ASP A 54 -3.09 -10.87 -26.75
CA ASP A 54 -2.92 -11.80 -25.63
C ASP A 54 -3.55 -11.27 -24.33
N ASN A 55 -3.46 -9.96 -24.11
CA ASN A 55 -3.99 -9.29 -22.93
C ASN A 55 -5.47 -8.91 -23.11
N HIS A 56 -6.22 -9.56 -24.01
CA HIS A 56 -7.63 -9.28 -24.20
C HIS A 56 -8.37 -9.78 -22.95
N PRO A 57 -8.77 -8.89 -22.01
CA PRO A 57 -9.37 -9.29 -20.74
C PRO A 57 -10.72 -9.99 -20.95
N THR A 58 -11.27 -9.92 -22.17
CA THR A 58 -12.50 -10.59 -22.57
C THR A 58 -12.36 -12.09 -22.66
N SER A 59 -11.19 -12.65 -23.03
CA SER A 59 -11.01 -14.11 -23.15
C SER A 59 -10.90 -14.76 -21.77
N GLU A 60 -10.06 -14.19 -20.90
CA GLU A 60 -9.91 -14.67 -19.52
C GLU A 60 -11.16 -14.36 -18.68
N ALA A 61 -11.73 -13.15 -18.77
CA ALA A 61 -12.97 -12.86 -18.05
C ALA A 61 -14.15 -13.69 -18.59
N ARG A 62 -14.15 -14.10 -19.86
CA ARG A 62 -15.15 -15.05 -20.39
C ARG A 62 -14.92 -16.45 -19.82
N ARG A 63 -13.68 -16.95 -19.82
CA ARG A 63 -13.32 -18.24 -19.20
C ARG A 63 -13.74 -18.27 -17.73
N LEU A 64 -13.41 -17.23 -16.97
CA LEU A 64 -13.76 -17.11 -15.55
C LEU A 64 -15.27 -17.02 -15.34
N ARG A 65 -16.02 -16.36 -16.24
CA ARG A 65 -17.50 -16.34 -16.18
C ARG A 65 -18.11 -17.72 -16.46
N GLU A 66 -17.59 -18.45 -17.44
CA GLU A 66 -18.03 -19.81 -17.77
C GLU A 66 -17.73 -20.79 -16.63
N GLU A 67 -16.56 -20.66 -16.00
CA GLU A 67 -16.19 -21.44 -14.81
C GLU A 67 -17.08 -21.09 -13.60
N ASN A 68 -17.31 -19.80 -13.33
CA ASN A 68 -18.24 -19.38 -12.26
C ASN A 68 -19.65 -19.90 -12.49
N ALA A 69 -20.14 -19.88 -13.74
CA ALA A 69 -21.45 -20.43 -14.08
C ALA A 69 -21.51 -21.94 -13.81
N THR A 70 -20.45 -22.67 -14.16
CA THR A 70 -20.32 -24.10 -13.89
C THR A 70 -20.29 -24.41 -12.39
N LEU A 71 -19.54 -23.63 -11.62
CA LEU A 71 -19.45 -23.79 -10.16
C LEU A 71 -20.79 -23.50 -9.49
N ARG A 72 -21.51 -22.46 -9.92
CA ARG A 72 -22.86 -22.16 -9.42
C ARG A 72 -23.85 -23.27 -9.73
N ALA A 73 -23.79 -23.87 -10.92
CA ALA A 73 -24.62 -25.03 -11.27
C ALA A 73 -24.31 -26.24 -10.37
N LYS A 74 -23.03 -26.52 -10.13
CA LYS A 74 -22.61 -27.59 -9.20
C LYS A 74 -23.11 -27.33 -7.77
N LEU A 75 -22.95 -26.11 -7.26
CA LEU A 75 -23.46 -25.74 -5.94
C LEU A 75 -24.98 -25.93 -5.84
N ALA A 76 -25.74 -25.53 -6.86
CA ALA A 76 -27.18 -25.73 -6.89
C ALA A 76 -27.56 -27.23 -6.86
N THR A 77 -26.84 -28.09 -7.59
CA THR A 77 -27.08 -29.54 -7.55
C THR A 77 -26.77 -30.13 -6.19
N THR A 78 -25.64 -29.78 -5.57
CA THR A 78 -25.27 -30.28 -4.23
C THR A 78 -26.23 -29.77 -3.14
N ALA A 79 -26.73 -28.55 -3.27
CA ALA A 79 -27.73 -28.01 -2.34
C ALA A 79 -29.05 -28.78 -2.42
N LYS A 80 -29.47 -29.17 -3.63
CA LYS A 80 -30.66 -30.00 -3.84
C LYS A 80 -30.49 -31.40 -3.25
N GLU A 81 -29.36 -32.06 -3.52
CA GLU A 81 -29.03 -33.37 -2.95
C GLU A 81 -28.99 -33.32 -1.42
N LYS A 82 -28.37 -32.27 -0.85
CA LYS A 82 -28.38 -32.05 0.60
C LYS A 82 -29.79 -31.94 1.13
N ALA A 83 -30.66 -31.13 0.51
CA ALA A 83 -32.04 -30.96 0.95
C ALA A 83 -32.83 -32.28 0.92
N GLU A 84 -32.61 -33.11 -0.10
CA GLU A 84 -33.21 -34.45 -0.21
C GLU A 84 -32.75 -35.39 0.91
N VAL A 85 -31.44 -35.48 1.16
CA VAL A 85 -30.89 -36.27 2.27
C VAL A 85 -31.41 -35.77 3.63
N THR A 86 -31.56 -34.46 3.80
CA THR A 86 -32.10 -33.90 5.05
C THR A 86 -33.57 -34.29 5.23
N HIS A 87 -34.35 -34.27 4.15
CA HIS A 87 -35.74 -34.72 4.16
C HIS A 87 -35.88 -36.20 4.50
N GLU A 88 -35.07 -37.07 3.88
CA GLU A 88 -35.06 -38.51 4.16
C GLU A 88 -34.72 -38.79 5.62
N ARG A 89 -33.68 -38.11 6.15
CA ARG A 89 -33.32 -38.20 7.57
C ARG A 89 -34.51 -37.85 8.48
N ASP A 90 -35.22 -36.78 8.19
CA ASP A 90 -36.35 -36.32 9.01
C ASP A 90 -37.57 -37.25 8.91
N VAL A 91 -37.78 -37.91 7.76
CA VAL A 91 -38.77 -38.99 7.61
C VAL A 91 -38.38 -40.20 8.47
N LEU A 92 -37.10 -40.60 8.45
CA LEU A 92 -36.60 -41.72 9.25
C LEU A 92 -36.69 -41.43 10.76
N LEU A 93 -36.35 -40.21 11.20
CA LEU A 93 -36.48 -39.80 12.61
C LEU A 93 -37.94 -39.84 13.07
N ARG A 94 -38.89 -39.40 12.23
CA ARG A 94 -40.33 -39.51 12.53
C ARG A 94 -40.77 -40.97 12.66
N LYS A 95 -40.33 -41.85 11.75
CA LYS A 95 -40.61 -43.30 11.84
C LYS A 95 -40.03 -43.91 13.11
N LEU A 96 -38.78 -43.58 13.45
CA LEU A 96 -38.11 -44.05 14.66
C LEU A 96 -38.86 -43.61 15.92
N ASN A 97 -39.32 -42.36 15.98
CA ASN A 97 -40.15 -41.87 17.09
C ASN A 97 -41.51 -42.59 17.17
N GLY A 98 -42.13 -42.91 16.03
CA GLY A 98 -43.35 -43.72 16.00
C GLY A 98 -43.15 -45.14 16.55
N VAL A 99 -42.05 -45.80 16.17
CA VAL A 99 -41.69 -47.12 16.73
C VAL A 99 -41.40 -47.01 18.23
N LYS A 100 -40.74 -45.95 18.67
CA LYS A 100 -40.48 -45.71 20.10
C LYS A 100 -41.80 -45.58 20.88
N GLN A 101 -42.79 -44.86 20.37
CA GLN A 101 -44.11 -44.78 21.02
C GLN A 101 -44.77 -46.16 21.15
N LEU A 102 -44.70 -47.00 20.12
CA LEU A 102 -45.25 -48.36 20.17
C LEU A 102 -44.53 -49.29 21.16
N VAL A 103 -43.21 -49.16 21.32
CA VAL A 103 -42.42 -50.03 22.21
C VAL A 103 -42.53 -49.59 23.68
N PHE A 104 -42.63 -48.29 23.93
CA PHE A 104 -42.62 -47.73 25.29
C PHE A 104 -44.00 -47.42 25.87
N ASP A 105 -45.08 -47.70 25.14
CA ASP A 105 -46.46 -47.59 25.63
C ASP A 105 -47.16 -48.97 25.75
N PRO A 106 -46.71 -49.86 26.66
CA PRO A 106 -47.38 -51.14 26.91
C PRO A 106 -48.67 -51.01 27.75
N ALA A 107 -49.22 -49.81 27.93
CA ALA A 107 -50.31 -49.54 28.87
C ALA A 107 -51.71 -49.37 28.24
N PHE A 108 -51.88 -49.67 26.95
CA PHE A 108 -53.19 -49.56 26.28
C PHE A 108 -53.79 -50.94 25.96
N ASP A 109 -53.90 -51.79 26.97
CA ASP A 109 -54.80 -52.94 26.90
C ASP A 109 -55.64 -52.99 28.19
N GLY A 110 -56.92 -52.65 28.06
CA GLY A 110 -57.93 -52.91 29.07
C GLY A 110 -58.48 -51.70 29.83
N LYS A 111 -59.48 -51.03 29.23
CA LYS A 111 -60.79 -50.65 29.83
C LYS A 111 -61.31 -49.32 29.26
N SER A 112 -62.39 -49.41 28.48
CA SER A 112 -63.71 -48.93 28.92
C SER A 112 -64.62 -48.79 27.70
N ALA A 113 -65.42 -49.84 27.51
CA ALA A 113 -66.75 -49.70 26.95
C ALA A 113 -67.66 -49.15 28.06
N SER A 114 -68.32 -48.00 27.84
CA SER A 114 -69.71 -47.76 28.22
C SER A 114 -70.12 -46.30 28.03
N ASN A 115 -71.30 -46.15 27.44
CA ASN A 115 -72.28 -45.08 27.64
C ASN A 115 -71.99 -43.73 26.99
N ASP A 116 -73.00 -42.95 26.61
CA ASP A 116 -74.34 -43.18 26.06
C ASP A 116 -74.82 -41.76 25.68
N THR A 117 -75.63 -41.70 24.65
CA THR A 117 -76.69 -40.71 24.36
C THR A 117 -76.71 -39.25 24.90
N HIS A 118 -77.06 -38.36 23.95
CA HIS A 118 -78.02 -37.24 24.00
C HIS A 118 -77.61 -35.80 24.38
N ASN A 119 -77.61 -34.96 23.33
CA ASN A 119 -78.55 -33.84 23.06
C ASN A 119 -78.31 -32.41 23.63
N ALA A 120 -78.70 -31.44 22.78
CA ALA A 120 -78.97 -30.00 22.99
C ALA A 120 -77.83 -28.95 22.81
N GLY A 121 -78.03 -28.05 21.83
CA GLY A 121 -77.38 -26.72 21.73
C GLY A 121 -78.01 -25.69 22.69
N PRO A 122 -77.84 -24.34 22.53
CA PRO A 122 -77.40 -23.55 21.37
C PRO A 122 -76.24 -22.53 21.67
N GLY A 123 -75.80 -21.78 20.63
CA GLY A 123 -74.70 -20.75 20.67
C GLY A 123 -75.02 -19.45 21.43
N PRO A 124 -74.42 -18.25 21.14
CA PRO A 124 -73.44 -17.86 20.10
C PRO A 124 -72.26 -17.00 20.63
N SER A 125 -71.30 -16.62 19.76
CA SER A 125 -70.71 -15.26 19.60
C SER A 125 -69.23 -15.25 19.17
N THR A 126 -68.98 -14.58 18.02
CA THR A 126 -67.87 -13.64 17.67
C THR A 126 -66.42 -13.98 18.10
N ALA A 127 -65.37 -13.84 17.29
CA ALA A 127 -65.09 -12.90 16.22
C ALA A 127 -63.93 -13.39 15.32
N ALA A 128 -63.96 -12.91 14.07
CA ALA A 128 -62.90 -12.60 13.12
C ALA A 128 -61.45 -13.12 13.35
N SER A 129 -60.89 -13.77 12.32
CA SER A 129 -59.89 -13.12 11.45
C SER A 129 -59.53 -13.97 10.21
N SER A 130 -59.90 -13.43 9.06
CA SER A 130 -59.23 -13.46 7.74
C SER A 130 -58.12 -14.50 7.51
N SER A 131 -58.40 -15.46 6.61
CA SER A 131 -57.38 -16.15 5.81
C SER A 131 -57.72 -15.96 4.33
N VAL A 132 -56.72 -15.57 3.53
CA VAL A 132 -56.75 -15.50 2.06
C VAL A 132 -55.94 -16.68 1.52
N PRO A 133 -56.36 -17.34 0.41
CA PRO A 133 -55.88 -18.66 0.04
C PRO A 133 -54.79 -18.63 -1.03
N THR A 134 -53.92 -19.64 -1.04
CA THR A 134 -53.05 -19.96 -2.19
C THR A 134 -52.96 -21.48 -2.27
N ARG A 135 -53.89 -22.11 -3.00
CA ARG A 135 -53.76 -22.52 -4.41
C ARG A 135 -52.67 -23.58 -4.63
N ASP A 136 -53.17 -24.80 -4.59
CA ASP A 136 -52.65 -26.05 -5.18
C ASP A 136 -52.08 -25.84 -6.60
N PRO A 137 -51.05 -26.61 -6.99
CA PRO A 137 -51.35 -27.65 -7.97
C PRO A 137 -50.58 -28.97 -7.81
N ARG A 138 -51.36 -30.05 -7.74
CA ARG A 138 -51.42 -31.14 -8.72
C ARG A 138 -50.08 -31.83 -9.07
N ALA A 139 -49.79 -32.90 -8.32
CA ALA A 139 -48.74 -33.87 -8.64
C ALA A 139 -49.16 -34.80 -9.79
N VAL A 140 -48.27 -34.95 -10.78
CA VAL A 140 -48.28 -35.99 -11.80
C VAL A 140 -47.28 -37.06 -11.37
N THR A 141 -47.78 -38.27 -11.18
CA THR A 141 -47.03 -39.50 -10.89
C THR A 141 -46.25 -39.94 -12.14
N THR A 142 -44.93 -40.04 -12.04
CA THR A 142 -44.12 -40.85 -12.96
C THR A 142 -43.17 -41.73 -12.16
N SER A 143 -43.43 -43.02 -12.24
CA SER A 143 -42.65 -44.11 -11.67
C SER A 143 -41.40 -44.32 -12.53
N THR A 144 -40.19 -44.26 -11.94
CA THR A 144 -38.98 -44.72 -12.65
C THR A 144 -38.00 -45.42 -11.70
N THR A 145 -38.03 -46.75 -11.78
CA THR A 145 -36.93 -47.72 -11.78
C THR A 145 -35.64 -47.40 -11.00
N SER A 146 -35.53 -48.04 -9.84
CA SER A 146 -34.30 -48.23 -9.06
C SER A 146 -33.29 -49.08 -9.84
N THR A 147 -32.09 -48.53 -10.09
CA THR A 147 -30.90 -49.29 -10.49
C THR A 147 -29.81 -49.00 -9.46
N GLN A 148 -29.49 -50.01 -8.65
CA GLN A 148 -28.35 -49.99 -7.72
C GLN A 148 -27.05 -49.81 -8.51
N ARG A 149 -26.24 -48.81 -8.14
CA ARG A 149 -24.84 -48.75 -8.57
C ARG A 149 -23.92 -48.53 -7.37
N ALA A 150 -22.89 -49.38 -7.33
CA ALA A 150 -21.95 -49.58 -6.26
C ALA A 150 -21.13 -48.33 -5.91
N VAL A 151 -20.87 -48.20 -4.62
CA VAL A 151 -19.96 -47.22 -3.99
C VAL A 151 -18.53 -47.55 -4.42
N SER A 152 -17.81 -46.57 -4.94
CA SER A 152 -16.35 -46.62 -5.09
C SER A 152 -15.78 -45.32 -4.52
N ALA A 153 -14.96 -45.48 -3.48
CA ALA A 153 -14.25 -44.40 -2.79
C ALA A 153 -13.19 -43.76 -3.70
N PRO A 154 -12.95 -42.44 -3.62
CA PRO A 154 -11.76 -41.85 -4.19
C PRO A 154 -10.59 -41.82 -3.21
N GLN A 155 -9.45 -42.19 -3.77
CA GLN A 155 -8.12 -42.27 -3.19
C GLN A 155 -7.61 -40.92 -2.67
N ALA A 156 -6.87 -41.01 -1.57
CA ALA A 156 -6.03 -39.93 -1.05
C ALA A 156 -4.88 -39.65 -2.03
N PHE A 157 -4.71 -38.38 -2.42
CA PHE A 157 -3.50 -37.90 -3.06
C PHE A 157 -2.55 -37.33 -2.01
N SER A 158 -1.37 -37.92 -1.91
CA SER A 158 -0.25 -37.45 -1.09
C SER A 158 0.35 -36.19 -1.69
N SER A 159 0.47 -35.14 -0.87
CA SER A 159 1.23 -33.93 -1.19
C SER A 159 2.73 -34.23 -1.21
N ALA A 160 3.38 -33.88 -2.33
CA ALA A 160 4.84 -33.82 -2.43
C ALA A 160 5.35 -32.58 -1.68
N ARG A 161 6.21 -32.81 -0.68
CA ARG A 161 7.05 -31.78 -0.04
C ARG A 161 8.20 -31.45 -0.98
N THR A 162 8.32 -30.19 -1.37
CA THR A 162 9.56 -29.61 -1.88
C THR A 162 10.16 -28.74 -0.76
N ASP A 163 11.19 -29.28 -0.12
CA ASP A 163 12.08 -28.52 0.76
C ASP A 163 12.94 -27.60 -0.11
N ILE A 164 12.81 -26.28 0.09
CA ILE A 164 13.73 -25.29 -0.45
C ILE A 164 14.36 -24.58 0.75
N SER A 165 15.66 -24.79 0.90
CA SER A 165 16.50 -24.23 1.95
C SER A 165 16.70 -22.72 1.76
N GLU A 166 16.47 -21.95 2.82
CA GLU A 166 16.82 -20.53 2.89
C GLU A 166 18.33 -20.36 3.16
N PRO A 167 19.04 -19.44 2.47
CA PRO A 167 20.42 -19.12 2.80
C PRO A 167 20.48 -18.18 4.00
N VAL A 168 21.18 -18.63 5.04
CA VAL A 168 21.59 -17.88 6.21
C VAL A 168 22.65 -16.85 5.82
N THR A 169 22.40 -15.57 6.07
CA THR A 169 23.46 -14.53 6.12
C THR A 169 23.20 -13.58 7.28
N ASP A 170 23.78 -13.90 8.43
CA ASP A 170 24.04 -12.95 9.51
C ASP A 170 25.44 -12.34 9.31
N VAL A 171 25.50 -11.02 9.16
CA VAL A 171 26.74 -10.24 9.31
C VAL A 171 26.44 -9.08 10.24
N THR A 172 26.78 -9.26 11.52
CA THR A 172 26.73 -8.20 12.52
C THR A 172 28.02 -7.39 12.44
N VAL A 173 27.92 -6.12 12.03
CA VAL A 173 29.04 -5.18 12.11
C VAL A 173 28.95 -4.45 13.45
N ILE A 174 29.90 -4.74 14.34
CA ILE A 174 30.13 -4.00 15.59
C ILE A 174 30.98 -2.77 15.22
N LEU A 175 30.43 -1.56 15.44
CA LEU A 175 31.24 -0.34 15.42
C LEU A 175 31.32 0.23 16.85
N ASP A 176 32.53 0.12 17.38
CA ASP A 176 32.98 0.75 18.63
C ASP A 176 32.84 2.27 18.56
N SER A 177 32.29 2.83 19.63
CA SER A 177 32.30 4.27 19.91
C SER A 177 33.62 4.66 20.58
N PRO A 178 34.16 5.84 20.25
CA PRO A 178 34.66 6.73 21.29
C PRO A 178 34.06 8.14 21.09
N GLY A 179 33.68 8.90 22.10
CA GLY A 179 34.34 9.03 23.40
C GLY A 179 34.63 10.52 23.61
N ARG A 180 33.65 11.20 24.23
CA ARG A 180 33.74 12.33 25.17
C ARG A 180 35.00 13.23 25.12
N ALA A 181 34.80 14.46 24.67
CA ALA A 181 35.77 15.55 24.81
C ALA A 181 35.89 16.03 26.27
N VAL A 182 37.11 15.95 26.83
CA VAL A 182 37.50 16.64 28.08
C VAL A 182 38.72 17.52 27.78
N ARG A 183 38.63 18.76 28.29
CA ARG A 183 39.52 19.92 28.14
C ARG A 183 40.92 19.68 28.74
N PRO A 184 42.01 20.29 28.23
CA PRO A 184 43.37 19.94 28.61
C PRO A 184 43.90 20.77 29.78
N ARG A 185 44.75 20.15 30.61
CA ARG A 185 45.72 20.87 31.46
C ARG A 185 47.04 20.07 31.50
N PRO A 186 48.21 20.73 31.42
CA PRO A 186 49.48 20.05 31.17
C PRO A 186 50.27 19.80 32.46
N ARG A 187 50.93 18.64 32.58
CA ARG A 187 52.37 18.52 32.93
C ARG A 187 52.83 17.07 33.19
N THR A 188 54.04 16.82 32.68
CA THR A 188 55.15 15.96 33.16
C THR A 188 55.03 14.42 33.13
N THR A 189 55.84 13.87 32.22
CA THR A 189 56.68 12.65 32.29
C THR A 189 57.22 12.33 33.70
N PRO A 190 57.46 11.05 34.09
CA PRO A 190 58.48 10.20 33.43
C PRO A 190 58.21 8.68 33.30
N THR A 191 58.80 8.14 32.24
CA THR A 191 59.61 6.90 32.08
C THR A 191 59.44 5.69 33.02
N ARG A 192 59.20 4.53 32.36
CA ARG A 192 59.96 3.25 32.43
C ARG A 192 59.27 2.02 33.07
N ALA A 193 58.90 1.11 32.16
CA ALA A 193 59.04 -0.36 32.14
C ALA A 193 58.70 -1.20 33.38
N ALA A 194 57.84 -2.21 33.19
CA ALA A 194 58.29 -3.61 33.05
C ALA A 194 57.11 -4.59 32.85
N SER A 195 57.31 -5.49 31.89
CA SER A 195 57.03 -6.94 31.93
C SER A 195 55.60 -7.48 32.04
N GLY A 196 55.26 -8.37 31.09
CA GLY A 196 54.72 -9.68 31.44
C GLY A 196 53.47 -10.14 30.70
N SER A 197 53.65 -11.11 29.78
CA SER A 197 52.78 -12.27 29.46
C SER A 197 51.30 -12.03 29.08
N GLN A 198 50.63 -12.76 28.20
CA GLN A 198 50.85 -13.91 27.32
C GLN A 198 49.55 -13.97 26.49
N GLN A 199 49.61 -14.12 25.16
CA GLN A 199 48.46 -14.62 24.39
C GLN A 199 48.94 -15.51 23.24
N PRO A 200 48.29 -16.66 22.99
CA PRO A 200 48.68 -17.60 21.95
C PRO A 200 47.91 -17.39 20.62
N LEU A 201 48.67 -17.56 19.53
CA LEU A 201 48.37 -18.27 18.26
C LEU A 201 46.97 -18.13 17.63
N SER A 202 46.90 -17.62 16.39
CA SER A 202 46.47 -18.46 15.24
C SER A 202 46.58 -17.74 13.88
N MET A 203 47.36 -18.38 13.02
CA MET A 203 47.39 -18.48 11.55
C MET A 203 46.55 -17.52 10.69
N HIS A 204 47.26 -16.71 9.90
CA HIS A 204 46.73 -16.06 8.70
C HIS A 204 46.84 -17.03 7.50
N SER A 205 45.70 -17.46 6.97
CA SER A 205 45.62 -18.05 5.62
C SER A 205 45.29 -16.94 4.63
N SER A 206 46.29 -16.59 3.82
CA SER A 206 46.13 -15.75 2.63
C SER A 206 45.42 -16.56 1.54
N MET A 207 44.25 -16.11 1.08
CA MET A 207 43.72 -16.48 -0.23
C MET A 207 43.71 -15.26 -1.13
N THR A 208 44.64 -15.29 -2.08
CA THR A 208 44.75 -14.43 -3.25
C THR A 208 43.56 -14.71 -4.16
N LEU A 209 42.65 -13.74 -4.33
CA LEU A 209 41.53 -13.86 -5.27
C LEU A 209 41.89 -13.08 -6.53
N MET A 210 41.86 -13.81 -7.65
CA MET A 210 42.28 -13.35 -8.97
C MET A 210 41.42 -12.17 -9.45
N ASP A 211 42.15 -11.14 -9.86
CA ASP A 211 41.74 -9.95 -10.58
C ASP A 211 41.31 -10.35 -12.00
N SER A 212 40.05 -10.10 -12.36
CA SER A 212 39.55 -10.19 -13.74
C SER A 212 38.99 -8.83 -14.14
N ARG A 213 39.91 -7.95 -14.54
CA ARG A 213 39.63 -6.75 -15.33
C ARG A 213 39.29 -7.13 -16.76
N LEU A 214 38.07 -6.79 -17.21
CA LEU A 214 37.78 -6.39 -18.59
C LEU A 214 36.78 -5.22 -18.45
N HIS A 215 37.21 -3.96 -18.45
CA HIS A 215 37.54 -3.14 -19.63
C HIS A 215 36.41 -3.05 -20.67
N SER A 216 35.48 -2.14 -20.40
CA SER A 216 34.73 -1.41 -21.43
C SER A 216 34.46 -0.01 -20.89
N GLN A 217 35.48 0.82 -21.08
CA GLN A 217 35.43 2.27 -21.00
C GLN A 217 34.66 2.73 -22.25
N ASP A 218 33.48 3.31 -22.08
CA ASP A 218 32.82 4.02 -23.16
C ASP A 218 32.50 5.45 -22.72
N GLU A 219 32.91 6.34 -23.60
CA GLU A 219 33.28 7.73 -23.38
C GLU A 219 32.05 8.61 -23.59
N ALA A 220 31.66 9.36 -22.57
CA ALA A 220 30.59 10.34 -22.67
C ALA A 220 31.02 11.53 -23.54
N PRO A 221 30.25 11.92 -24.58
CA PRO A 221 30.52 13.18 -25.24
C PRO A 221 29.83 14.34 -24.51
N ALA A 222 30.61 15.42 -24.45
CA ALA A 222 30.30 16.69 -23.85
C ALA A 222 29.07 17.38 -24.43
N ALA A 223 28.44 18.18 -23.57
CA ALA A 223 27.43 19.17 -23.92
C ALA A 223 27.95 20.17 -24.96
N LEU A 224 27.16 20.39 -26.01
CA LEU A 224 27.29 21.56 -26.89
C LEU A 224 25.92 22.22 -27.05
N GLY A 225 25.88 23.50 -26.70
CA GLY A 225 24.70 24.34 -26.67
C GLY A 225 24.14 24.63 -28.06
N ALA A 226 22.81 24.71 -28.12
CA ALA A 226 22.09 25.19 -29.29
C ALA A 226 22.09 26.73 -29.34
N PRO A 227 22.22 27.35 -30.53
CA PRO A 227 22.02 28.78 -30.70
C PRO A 227 20.53 29.10 -30.88
N PHE A 228 20.04 30.10 -30.13
CA PHE A 228 18.73 30.71 -30.35
C PHE A 228 18.76 31.57 -31.62
N VAL A 229 17.79 31.35 -32.52
CA VAL A 229 17.49 32.25 -33.64
C VAL A 229 16.42 33.23 -33.17
N ASP A 230 16.79 34.50 -33.14
CA ASP A 230 15.97 35.63 -32.72
C ASP A 230 15.32 36.25 -33.97
N VAL A 231 14.01 36.07 -34.16
CA VAL A 231 13.25 36.69 -35.27
C VAL A 231 12.62 37.99 -34.76
N ARG A 232 13.24 39.10 -35.15
CA ARG A 232 12.68 40.45 -35.02
C ARG A 232 11.60 40.68 -36.07
N THR A 233 10.41 41.09 -35.64
CA THR A 233 9.50 41.88 -36.48
C THR A 233 9.05 43.10 -35.70
N ALA A 234 9.41 44.27 -36.23
CA ALA A 234 9.07 45.58 -35.72
C ALA A 234 7.72 46.05 -36.28
N ALA A 235 6.88 46.63 -35.42
CA ALA A 235 5.94 47.69 -35.77
C ALA A 235 5.47 48.42 -34.49
N SER A 236 5.95 49.65 -34.30
CA SER A 236 5.28 50.72 -33.52
C SER A 236 4.30 51.46 -34.46
N PRO A 237 3.30 52.28 -34.04
CA PRO A 237 3.37 53.35 -33.00
C PRO A 237 2.01 53.59 -32.25
N PRO A 238 1.71 54.79 -31.66
CA PRO A 238 2.36 55.43 -30.51
C PRO A 238 1.38 55.77 -29.34
N ALA A 239 1.99 56.12 -28.20
CA ALA A 239 1.57 57.11 -27.18
C ALA A 239 0.21 56.96 -26.48
N ASP A 240 0.23 56.70 -25.16
CA ASP A 240 -0.02 57.77 -24.18
C ASP A 240 0.26 57.35 -22.71
N ALA A 241 0.82 58.32 -21.98
CA ALA A 241 0.68 58.64 -20.56
C ALA A 241 1.03 57.63 -19.44
N ASN A 242 2.10 57.99 -18.71
CA ASN A 242 2.24 57.98 -17.26
C ASN A 242 1.78 56.73 -16.46
N GLY A 243 2.75 55.91 -16.08
CA GLY A 243 2.60 54.96 -14.97
C GLY A 243 3.95 54.38 -14.53
N SER A 244 4.46 54.83 -13.40
CA SER A 244 5.67 54.30 -12.74
C SER A 244 5.61 52.78 -12.55
N PRO A 245 6.66 52.00 -12.88
CA PRO A 245 6.67 50.58 -12.54
C PRO A 245 7.10 50.43 -11.08
N GLN A 246 6.12 50.22 -10.20
CA GLN A 246 6.39 49.58 -8.91
C GLN A 246 6.97 48.20 -9.21
N ARG A 247 8.29 48.10 -9.03
CA ARG A 247 9.06 46.87 -8.99
C ARG A 247 8.52 46.02 -7.84
N ARG A 248 7.47 45.24 -8.09
CA ARG A 248 7.03 44.17 -7.19
C ARG A 248 8.13 43.12 -7.20
N THR A 249 9.07 43.26 -6.28
CA THR A 249 9.93 42.15 -5.85
C THR A 249 8.98 41.12 -5.24
N SER A 250 8.64 40.10 -6.03
CA SER A 250 8.13 38.86 -5.48
C SER A 250 9.20 38.35 -4.53
N VAL A 251 8.92 38.46 -3.23
CA VAL A 251 9.76 37.88 -2.19
C VAL A 251 9.71 36.37 -2.42
N ALA A 252 10.74 35.83 -3.05
CA ALA A 252 10.94 34.40 -3.14
C ALA A 252 11.16 33.92 -1.70
N HIS A 253 10.11 33.36 -1.10
CA HIS A 253 10.16 32.82 0.25
C HIS A 253 11.12 31.63 0.25
N VAL A 254 12.21 31.75 1.00
CA VAL A 254 13.23 30.71 1.11
C VAL A 254 12.75 29.68 2.13
N PHE A 255 12.24 28.56 1.64
CA PHE A 255 11.96 27.38 2.46
C PHE A 255 13.28 26.75 2.91
N SER A 256 13.59 26.80 4.20
CA SER A 256 14.80 26.18 4.73
C SER A 256 14.55 24.72 5.08
N LEU A 257 15.13 23.83 4.27
CA LEU A 257 15.31 22.43 4.59
C LEU A 257 16.40 22.30 5.65
N ASN A 258 16.01 22.04 6.89
CA ASN A 258 16.93 21.42 7.83
C ASN A 258 16.78 19.92 7.69
N VAL A 259 17.58 19.33 6.81
CA VAL A 259 17.89 17.90 6.90
C VAL A 259 18.79 17.78 8.10
N SER A 260 18.29 17.24 9.22
CA SER A 260 19.12 17.04 10.42
C SER A 260 20.38 16.26 10.02
N PRO A 261 21.58 16.85 10.14
CA PRO A 261 22.82 16.19 9.75
C PRO A 261 23.15 15.13 10.82
N GLY A 262 22.66 13.92 10.59
CA GLY A 262 22.82 12.78 11.48
C GLY A 262 22.11 11.59 10.86
N MET A 263 22.90 10.69 10.26
CA MET A 263 22.46 9.67 9.33
C MET A 263 21.35 8.76 9.88
N SER A 264 20.44 8.34 8.98
CA SER A 264 19.35 7.34 9.12
C SER A 264 17.94 7.81 9.51
N GLU A 265 17.74 9.03 10.01
CA GLU A 265 16.45 9.43 10.60
C GLU A 265 15.59 10.41 9.76
N GLY A 266 15.04 9.96 8.64
CA GLY A 266 13.88 10.61 7.98
C GLY A 266 14.08 12.02 7.37
N LEU A 267 13.27 12.36 6.38
CA LEU A 267 13.28 13.70 5.74
C LEU A 267 12.29 14.62 6.46
N SER A 268 12.76 15.43 7.42
CA SER A 268 11.92 16.46 8.03
C SER A 268 11.87 17.72 7.16
N VAL A 269 10.72 18.00 6.55
CA VAL A 269 10.45 19.26 5.83
C VAL A 269 9.87 20.27 6.80
N GLN A 270 10.32 21.53 6.75
CA GLN A 270 9.80 22.62 7.57
C GLN A 270 8.93 23.53 6.70
N TYR A 271 7.72 23.82 7.16
CA TYR A 271 6.80 24.77 6.53
C TYR A 271 6.45 25.89 7.51
N GLU A 272 6.39 27.13 7.00
CA GLU A 272 5.85 28.29 7.71
C GLU A 272 4.57 28.76 7.00
N ASP A 273 3.48 28.92 7.75
CA ASP A 273 2.21 29.38 7.20
C ASP A 273 2.23 30.90 6.99
N ALA A 274 2.31 31.31 5.72
CA ALA A 274 2.41 32.72 5.33
C ALA A 274 1.12 33.54 5.53
N THR A 275 0.00 32.90 5.92
CA THR A 275 -1.30 33.60 6.04
C THR A 275 -1.44 34.47 7.29
N ALA A 276 -0.52 34.39 8.25
CA ALA A 276 -0.58 35.15 9.50
C ALA A 276 0.21 36.47 9.45
N SER A 277 -0.03 37.34 8.45
CA SER A 277 0.64 38.65 8.33
C SER A 277 0.04 39.76 9.22
N GLY A 278 -0.58 39.40 10.35
CA GLY A 278 -1.08 40.34 11.35
C GLY A 278 0.00 40.63 12.40
N ALA A 279 0.37 41.91 12.56
CA ALA A 279 1.38 42.42 13.50
C ALA A 279 0.96 42.26 14.98
N GLY A 280 0.75 41.01 15.41
CA GLY A 280 0.45 40.62 16.77
C GLY A 280 1.62 39.91 17.45
N PRO A 281 1.62 39.81 18.79
CA PRO A 281 2.73 39.29 19.58
C PRO A 281 3.12 37.87 19.15
N SER A 282 4.41 37.73 18.80
CA SER A 282 5.18 36.52 18.50
C SER A 282 4.41 35.21 18.41
N ARG A 283 3.74 34.95 17.28
CA ARG A 283 3.29 33.60 16.98
C ARG A 283 4.51 32.76 16.61
N ILE A 284 4.83 31.79 17.45
CA ILE A 284 5.84 30.78 17.16
C ILE A 284 5.44 30.14 15.81
N PRO A 285 6.32 30.13 14.80
CA PRO A 285 5.98 29.56 13.50
C PRO A 285 5.54 28.11 13.68
N LYS A 286 4.36 27.77 13.16
CA LYS A 286 3.81 26.41 13.20
C LYS A 286 4.66 25.52 12.30
N LYS A 287 5.64 24.85 12.90
CA LYS A 287 6.58 23.97 12.21
C LYS A 287 5.94 22.62 11.95
N TRP A 288 5.54 22.39 10.71
CA TRP A 288 5.16 21.06 10.24
C TRP A 288 6.40 20.19 10.01
N ARG A 289 6.26 18.88 10.15
CA ARG A 289 7.31 17.88 9.88
C ARG A 289 6.69 16.70 9.16
N LEU A 290 7.35 16.26 8.09
CA LEU A 290 6.98 15.03 7.38
C LEU A 290 7.84 13.87 7.89
N HIS A 291 7.22 12.74 8.19
CA HIS A 291 7.86 11.54 8.71
C HIS A 291 7.47 10.35 7.84
N PHE A 292 8.48 9.56 7.48
CA PHE A 292 8.31 8.34 6.70
C PHE A 292 8.58 7.15 7.62
N ALA A 293 7.56 6.35 7.91
CA ALA A 293 7.70 5.14 8.73
C ALA A 293 8.34 5.36 10.12
N LYS A 294 8.31 6.58 10.65
CA LYS A 294 8.75 6.92 12.02
C LYS A 294 7.50 7.19 12.84
N PRO A 295 7.36 6.64 14.06
CA PRO A 295 6.29 7.03 14.97
C PRO A 295 6.25 8.55 15.14
N PRO A 296 5.06 9.15 15.26
CA PRO A 296 4.95 10.58 15.48
C PRO A 296 5.57 10.94 16.82
N THR A 297 6.18 12.13 16.93
CA THR A 297 6.79 12.57 18.19
C THR A 297 5.73 12.80 19.27
N THR A 298 4.50 13.16 18.87
CA THR A 298 3.35 13.31 19.77
C THR A 298 2.91 12.01 20.42
N ALA A 299 3.09 10.86 19.75
CA ALA A 299 2.93 9.60 20.44
C ALA A 299 4.12 9.52 21.40
N GLU A 300 3.91 9.89 22.67
CA GLU A 300 4.81 9.51 23.75
C GLU A 300 5.02 8.01 23.59
N ALA A 301 6.13 7.66 22.94
CA ALA A 301 6.32 6.34 22.44
C ALA A 301 6.30 5.45 23.66
N VAL A 302 5.20 4.72 23.83
CA VAL A 302 5.26 3.49 24.59
C VAL A 302 6.36 2.72 23.87
N ALA A 303 7.53 2.66 24.50
CA ALA A 303 8.78 2.25 23.88
C ALA A 303 8.80 0.73 23.71
N ILE A 304 7.80 0.20 23.01
CA ILE A 304 7.71 -1.19 22.63
C ILE A 304 8.62 -1.35 21.42
N LYS A 305 9.49 -2.37 21.51
CA LYS A 305 10.27 -2.82 20.37
C LYS A 305 9.30 -3.19 19.23
N PRO A 306 9.66 -2.93 17.96
CA PRO A 306 8.86 -3.38 16.83
C PRO A 306 8.52 -4.87 16.97
N VAL A 307 7.24 -5.21 16.85
CA VAL A 307 6.73 -6.57 17.03
C VAL A 307 6.52 -7.21 15.64
N PRO A 308 7.11 -8.37 15.34
CA PRO A 308 6.86 -9.09 14.09
C PRO A 308 5.38 -9.46 13.93
N THR A 309 4.87 -9.50 12.70
CA THR A 309 3.45 -9.79 12.42
C THR A 309 2.95 -11.09 13.06
N ALA A 310 3.74 -12.17 13.00
CA ALA A 310 3.37 -13.45 13.60
C ALA A 310 3.17 -13.37 15.13
N VAL A 311 4.10 -12.71 15.83
CA VAL A 311 4.04 -12.51 17.28
C VAL A 311 2.88 -11.58 17.64
N LEU A 312 2.64 -10.54 16.84
CA LEU A 312 1.53 -9.62 17.05
C LEU A 312 0.18 -10.32 16.92
N ALA A 313 0.03 -11.18 15.88
CA ALA A 313 -1.19 -11.93 15.65
C ALA A 313 -1.49 -12.90 16.79
N GLU A 314 -0.48 -13.60 17.32
CA GLU A 314 -0.60 -14.47 18.48
C GLU A 314 -1.00 -13.68 19.74
N LYS A 315 -0.26 -12.61 20.07
CA LYS A 315 -0.49 -11.81 21.28
C LYS A 315 -1.86 -11.12 21.31
N LEU A 316 -2.35 -10.67 20.16
CA LEU A 316 -3.64 -10.02 20.04
C LEU A 316 -4.79 -11.00 19.76
N GLU A 317 -4.51 -12.31 19.68
CA GLU A 317 -5.47 -13.35 19.34
C GLU A 317 -6.23 -13.02 18.04
N LEU A 318 -5.50 -12.53 17.04
CA LEU A 318 -6.09 -12.19 15.74
C LEU A 318 -6.56 -13.47 15.05
N ASP A 319 -7.77 -13.43 14.52
CA ASP A 319 -8.28 -14.50 13.68
C ASP A 319 -7.47 -14.60 12.37
N GLU A 320 -7.58 -15.75 11.71
CA GLU A 320 -6.82 -16.05 10.49
C GLU A 320 -7.10 -15.06 9.35
N GLU A 321 -8.32 -14.54 9.26
CA GLU A 321 -8.70 -13.55 8.25
C GLU A 321 -8.04 -12.21 8.54
N SER A 322 -8.07 -11.73 9.79
CA SER A 322 -7.34 -10.54 10.23
C SER A 322 -5.84 -10.67 10.00
N ARG A 323 -5.25 -11.83 10.31
CA ARG A 323 -3.81 -12.07 10.06
C ARG A 323 -3.47 -11.94 8.58
N ARG A 324 -4.23 -12.60 7.71
CA ARG A 324 -4.03 -12.52 6.25
C ARG A 324 -4.22 -11.11 5.73
N ALA A 325 -5.26 -10.40 6.18
CA ALA A 325 -5.53 -9.04 5.77
C ALA A 325 -4.37 -8.09 6.13
N ILE A 326 -3.74 -8.28 7.29
CA ILE A 326 -2.56 -7.52 7.73
C ILE A 326 -1.33 -7.84 6.87
N GLU A 327 -1.11 -9.11 6.52
CA GLU A 327 -0.02 -9.53 5.64
C GLU A 327 -0.19 -8.98 4.21
N ASP A 328 -1.43 -9.00 3.71
CA ASP A 328 -1.82 -8.50 2.38
C ASP A 328 -1.61 -6.98 2.24
N LEU A 329 -1.55 -6.22 3.34
CA LEU A 329 -1.24 -4.78 3.30
C LEU A 329 0.11 -4.50 2.60
N SER A 330 1.06 -5.43 2.70
CA SER A 330 2.36 -5.30 2.04
C SER A 330 2.28 -5.48 0.51
N LEU A 331 1.28 -6.23 0.05
CA LEU A 331 1.02 -6.58 -1.36
C LEU A 331 0.21 -5.51 -2.08
N LEU A 332 -0.48 -4.65 -1.34
CA LEU A 332 -1.25 -3.54 -1.92
C LEU A 332 -0.34 -2.60 -2.74
N PRO A 333 -0.83 -2.02 -3.85
CA PRO A 333 -0.06 -1.12 -4.69
C PRO A 333 0.59 0.01 -3.89
N ALA A 334 1.78 0.41 -4.32
CA ALA A 334 2.43 1.61 -3.82
C ALA A 334 1.55 2.84 -4.11
N GLY A 335 1.44 3.76 -3.15
CA GLY A 335 0.53 4.92 -3.24
C GLY A 335 -0.96 4.63 -3.05
N SER A 336 -1.28 3.52 -2.37
CA SER A 336 -2.62 3.30 -1.81
C SER A 336 -2.57 3.48 -0.28
N PHE A 337 -3.71 3.85 0.32
CA PHE A 337 -3.82 3.96 1.78
C PHE A 337 -3.90 2.56 2.39
N ARG A 338 -2.74 2.00 2.77
CA ARG A 338 -2.62 0.61 3.26
C ARG A 338 -3.07 0.51 4.72
N LEU A 339 -4.38 0.34 4.89
CA LEU A 339 -5.05 0.31 6.18
C LEU A 339 -5.92 -0.94 6.29
N TYR A 340 -5.82 -1.61 7.43
CA TYR A 340 -6.79 -2.60 7.86
C TYR A 340 -7.35 -2.22 9.23
N ILE A 341 -8.67 -2.22 9.38
CA ILE A 341 -9.36 -2.00 10.65
C ILE A 341 -10.15 -3.26 11.01
N GLN A 342 -9.83 -3.84 12.16
CA GLN A 342 -10.56 -4.95 12.74
C GLN A 342 -11.70 -4.41 13.62
N GLU A 343 -12.92 -4.52 13.12
CA GLU A 343 -14.13 -3.96 13.74
C GLU A 343 -14.58 -4.66 15.04
N MET A 344 -14.01 -5.81 15.41
CA MET A 344 -14.42 -6.48 16.64
C MET A 344 -13.82 -5.81 17.88
N PHE A 345 -12.56 -5.35 17.76
CA PHE A 345 -11.77 -4.85 18.88
C PHE A 345 -11.29 -3.41 18.69
N GLY A 346 -11.67 -2.75 17.58
CA GLY A 346 -11.22 -1.40 17.26
C GLY A 346 -9.70 -1.33 17.07
N LEU A 347 -9.10 -2.33 16.41
CA LEU A 347 -7.67 -2.32 16.07
C LEU A 347 -7.48 -1.75 14.67
N ALA A 348 -6.56 -0.81 14.51
CA ALA A 348 -6.21 -0.21 13.23
C ALA A 348 -4.73 -0.47 12.91
N PHE A 349 -4.46 -1.04 11.73
CA PHE A 349 -3.13 -1.40 11.25
C PHE A 349 -2.79 -0.59 10.00
N LEU A 350 -1.79 0.27 10.10
CA LEU A 350 -1.28 1.11 9.01
C LEU A 350 0.06 0.58 8.51
N TYR A 351 0.15 0.24 7.23
CA TYR A 351 1.40 -0.25 6.64
C TYR A 351 2.16 0.88 5.95
N ASP A 352 3.37 1.16 6.42
CA ASP A 352 4.26 2.21 5.90
C ASP A 352 3.56 3.57 5.72
N PRO A 353 2.96 4.16 6.77
CA PRO A 353 2.26 5.44 6.64
C PRO A 353 3.23 6.61 6.43
N ILE A 354 2.76 7.64 5.74
CA ILE A 354 3.38 8.97 5.72
C ILE A 354 2.70 9.81 6.79
N LEU A 355 3.46 10.22 7.79
CA LEU A 355 2.94 11.03 8.90
C LEU A 355 3.34 12.49 8.71
N LEU A 356 2.38 13.38 8.86
CA LEU A 356 2.55 14.82 8.90
C LEU A 356 2.30 15.29 10.33
N GLU A 357 3.33 15.74 11.01
CA GLU A 357 3.27 16.18 12.39
C GLU A 357 3.28 17.71 12.46
N SER A 358 2.33 18.27 13.20
CA SER A 358 2.29 19.67 13.60
C SER A 358 2.43 19.76 15.13
N PRO A 359 2.68 20.95 15.70
CA PRO A 359 2.73 21.10 17.16
C PRO A 359 1.40 20.75 17.86
N GLU A 360 0.28 20.74 17.13
CA GLU A 360 -1.07 20.59 17.67
C GLU A 360 -1.67 19.21 17.39
N ALA A 361 -1.24 18.55 16.31
CA ALA A 361 -1.84 17.31 15.82
C ALA A 361 -0.89 16.52 14.91
N THR A 362 -1.12 15.21 14.86
CA THR A 362 -0.48 14.29 13.90
C THR A 362 -1.51 13.86 12.87
N TYR A 363 -1.09 13.82 11.61
CA TYR A 363 -1.93 13.39 10.50
C TYR A 363 -1.27 12.24 9.74
N VAL A 364 -2.04 11.25 9.30
CA VAL A 364 -1.66 10.33 8.22
C VAL A 364 -2.07 10.99 6.91
N VAL A 365 -1.15 11.13 5.98
CA VAL A 365 -1.39 11.77 4.69
C VAL A 365 -1.11 10.79 3.57
N GLU A 366 -2.00 10.73 2.59
CA GLU A 366 -1.83 9.92 1.39
C GLU A 366 -2.33 10.69 0.18
N TRP A 367 -1.72 10.46 -0.98
CA TRP A 367 -2.18 11.01 -2.25
C TRP A 367 -2.60 9.84 -3.12
N SER A 368 -3.87 9.47 -3.09
CA SER A 368 -4.41 8.34 -3.85
C SER A 368 -5.32 8.83 -4.98
N GLU A 369 -5.80 7.91 -5.80
CA GLU A 369 -6.89 8.21 -6.73
C GLU A 369 -8.12 8.71 -5.97
N ALA A 370 -8.88 9.63 -6.56
CA ALA A 370 -10.07 10.21 -5.91
C ALA A 370 -11.10 9.15 -5.49
N THR A 371 -11.28 8.11 -6.30
CA THR A 371 -12.14 6.96 -5.98
C THR A 371 -11.62 6.21 -4.75
N GLY A 372 -10.33 5.87 -4.73
CA GLY A 372 -9.68 5.19 -3.59
C GLY A 372 -9.68 6.03 -2.30
N ALA A 373 -9.49 7.35 -2.42
CA ALA A 373 -9.60 8.27 -1.30
C ALA A 373 -11.03 8.25 -0.73
N GLY A 374 -12.05 8.33 -1.60
CA GLY A 374 -13.45 8.23 -1.20
C GLY A 374 -13.78 6.93 -0.46
N THR A 375 -13.37 5.79 -1.02
CA THR A 375 -13.56 4.47 -0.37
C THR A 375 -12.89 4.41 1.00
N THR A 376 -11.66 4.94 1.12
CA THR A 376 -10.93 4.95 2.39
C THR A 376 -11.60 5.86 3.42
N LYS A 377 -12.09 7.04 3.02
CA LYS A 377 -12.86 7.94 3.90
C LYS A 377 -14.11 7.24 4.45
N THR A 378 -14.88 6.58 3.59
CA THR A 378 -16.06 5.80 4.00
C THR A 378 -15.67 4.67 4.95
N TYR A 379 -14.59 3.94 4.65
CA TYR A 379 -14.11 2.86 5.51
C TYR A 379 -13.75 3.34 6.92
N ILE A 380 -13.01 4.45 7.03
CA ILE A 380 -12.64 5.06 8.31
C ILE A 380 -13.88 5.58 9.05
N ASN A 381 -14.82 6.24 8.36
CA ASN A 381 -16.04 6.77 8.99
C ASN A 381 -16.93 5.65 9.54
N ASN A 382 -17.12 4.56 8.78
CA ASN A 382 -17.89 3.40 9.22
C ASN A 382 -17.25 2.75 10.46
N ALA A 383 -15.92 2.63 10.48
CA ALA A 383 -15.20 2.13 11.65
C ALA A 383 -15.35 3.08 12.86
N LYS A 384 -15.32 4.38 12.64
CA LYS A 384 -15.51 5.41 13.69
C LYS A 384 -16.91 5.38 14.31
N GLU A 385 -17.93 5.03 13.53
CA GLU A 385 -19.30 4.84 14.06
C GLU A 385 -19.38 3.67 15.04
N LYS A 386 -18.55 2.64 14.84
CA LYS A 386 -18.47 1.45 15.70
C LYS A 386 -17.52 1.64 16.89
N HIS A 387 -16.42 2.36 16.66
CA HIS A 387 -15.38 2.61 17.65
C HIS A 387 -15.01 4.09 17.67
N THR A 388 -15.38 4.77 18.76
CA THR A 388 -14.95 6.16 18.99
C THR A 388 -13.42 6.30 19.01
N GLU A 389 -12.73 5.27 19.50
CA GLU A 389 -11.28 5.25 19.73
C GLU A 389 -10.72 3.91 19.23
N MET A 390 -9.57 3.94 18.56
CA MET A 390 -8.95 2.76 17.94
C MET A 390 -7.52 2.57 18.42
N HIS A 391 -7.19 1.34 18.78
CA HIS A 391 -5.81 0.92 19.06
C HIS A 391 -5.02 0.90 17.76
N THR A 392 -4.08 1.83 17.61
CA THR A 392 -3.42 2.06 16.33
C THR A 392 -2.02 1.45 16.32
N PHE A 393 -1.71 0.68 15.27
CA PHE A 393 -0.42 0.08 14.99
C PHE A 393 0.12 0.61 13.66
N ILE A 394 1.40 0.92 13.62
CA ILE A 394 2.10 1.29 12.38
C ILE A 394 3.20 0.30 12.06
N TYR A 395 3.27 -0.16 10.82
CA TYR A 395 4.37 -0.96 10.33
C TYR A 395 5.40 -0.08 9.64
N ALA A 396 6.65 -0.20 10.06
CA ALA A 396 7.77 0.50 9.43
C ALA A 396 8.64 -0.52 8.69
N PRO A 397 8.66 -0.56 7.34
CA PRO A 397 9.41 -1.57 6.59
C PRO A 397 10.90 -1.62 6.96
N ARG A 398 11.49 -0.46 7.30
CA ARG A 398 12.90 -0.36 7.72
C ARG A 398 13.21 -1.02 9.06
N LYS A 399 12.19 -1.20 9.91
CA LYS A 399 12.32 -1.81 11.23
C LYS A 399 11.75 -3.23 11.27
N SER A 400 11.16 -3.70 10.17
CA SER A 400 10.54 -5.01 10.01
C SER A 400 9.61 -5.41 11.16
N GLY A 401 8.78 -4.47 11.64
CA GLY A 401 7.86 -4.76 12.73
C GLY A 401 6.83 -3.66 12.97
N TRP A 402 5.78 -4.04 13.69
CA TRP A 402 4.67 -3.20 14.11
C TRP A 402 5.01 -2.43 15.37
N GLN A 403 4.68 -1.14 15.39
CA GLN A 403 4.82 -0.27 16.54
C GLN A 403 3.44 0.17 16.99
N TYR A 404 3.14 0.00 18.27
CA TYR A 404 1.87 0.43 18.86
C TYR A 404 1.94 1.93 19.18
N LEU A 405 0.93 2.68 18.74
CA LEU A 405 0.82 4.13 18.95
C LEU A 405 -0.13 4.52 20.08
N GLY A 406 -0.73 3.56 20.78
CA GLY A 406 -1.77 3.85 21.77
C GLY A 406 -3.18 3.88 21.16
N GLN A 407 -4.14 4.32 21.97
CA GLN A 407 -5.49 4.62 21.51
C GLN A 407 -5.54 6.00 20.84
N GLN A 408 -6.10 6.02 19.64
CA GLN A 408 -6.19 7.22 18.81
C GLN A 408 -7.64 7.44 18.39
N ARG A 409 -8.08 8.71 18.37
CA ARG A 409 -9.30 9.11 17.65
C ARG A 409 -8.92 9.48 16.24
N TRP A 410 -9.61 8.87 15.30
CA TRP A 410 -9.39 9.07 13.87
C TRP A 410 -10.41 10.07 13.34
N ASN A 411 -9.94 11.17 12.76
CA ASN A 411 -10.80 12.15 12.10
C ASN A 411 -10.32 12.36 10.66
N VAL A 412 -11.18 12.11 9.67
CA VAL A 412 -10.90 12.54 8.30
C VAL A 412 -10.89 14.06 8.28
N ALA A 413 -9.72 14.65 8.06
CA ALA A 413 -9.51 16.08 8.14
C ALA A 413 -9.40 16.68 6.74
N ASP A 414 -10.09 17.79 6.50
CA ASP A 414 -9.94 18.57 5.27
C ASP A 414 -8.87 19.64 5.49
N ILE A 415 -7.61 19.23 5.37
CA ILE A 415 -6.48 20.17 5.37
C ILE A 415 -6.16 20.57 3.94
N LYS A 416 -5.75 21.83 3.76
CA LYS A 416 -5.27 22.33 2.47
C LYS A 416 -4.16 21.41 1.95
N SER A 417 -4.22 21.09 0.66
CA SER A 417 -3.20 20.26 0.02
C SER A 417 -1.80 20.81 0.31
N ILE A 418 -0.96 19.97 0.91
CA ILE A 418 0.40 20.36 1.30
C ILE A 418 1.39 20.15 0.16
N TRP A 419 1.01 19.46 -0.92
CA TRP A 419 1.92 19.08 -2.02
C TRP A 419 2.71 20.26 -2.57
N ASN A 420 2.04 21.37 -2.86
CA ASN A 420 2.66 22.58 -3.39
C ASN A 420 3.54 23.32 -2.37
N SER A 421 3.35 23.02 -1.09
CA SER A 421 4.15 23.55 0.02
C SER A 421 5.37 22.70 0.34
N LEU A 422 5.46 21.49 -0.23
CA LEU A 422 6.60 20.61 -0.05
C LEU A 422 7.77 21.07 -0.93
N VAL A 423 8.95 21.03 -0.34
CA VAL A 423 10.22 21.19 -1.04
C VAL A 423 10.49 20.04 -2.00
N SER A 424 11.21 20.30 -3.10
CA SER A 424 11.44 19.31 -4.16
C SER A 424 12.05 17.96 -3.69
N PRO A 425 13.00 17.92 -2.73
CA PRO A 425 13.47 16.64 -2.20
C PRO A 425 12.38 15.79 -1.53
N ALA A 426 11.42 16.42 -0.85
CA ALA A 426 10.33 15.71 -0.20
C ALA A 426 9.26 15.26 -1.19
N GLN A 427 8.95 16.09 -2.18
CA GLN A 427 8.10 15.69 -3.32
C GLN A 427 8.70 14.48 -4.04
N ARG A 428 10.03 14.46 -4.27
CA ARG A 428 10.73 13.33 -4.87
C ARG A 428 10.65 12.07 -4.01
N ALA A 429 10.85 12.19 -2.70
CA ALA A 429 10.75 11.07 -1.78
C ALA A 429 9.33 10.48 -1.72
N LEU A 430 8.30 11.33 -1.79
CA LEU A 430 6.91 10.91 -1.90
C LEU A 430 6.62 10.23 -3.24
N ALA A 431 7.11 10.80 -4.34
CA ALA A 431 6.93 10.24 -5.68
C ALA A 431 7.54 8.83 -5.77
N ALA A 432 8.79 8.67 -5.32
CA ALA A 432 9.48 7.38 -5.28
C ALA A 432 8.78 6.32 -4.42
N ARG A 433 7.99 6.73 -3.41
CA ARG A 433 7.21 5.79 -2.59
C ARG A 433 5.90 5.37 -3.24
N ARG A 434 5.32 6.20 -4.11
CA ARG A 434 4.08 5.89 -4.83
C ARG A 434 4.32 4.94 -5.99
N SER A 435 5.41 5.13 -6.73
CA SER A 435 5.87 4.18 -7.75
C SER A 435 7.36 4.38 -7.93
N GLN A 436 8.09 3.31 -8.25
CA GLN A 436 9.52 3.41 -8.61
C GLN A 436 9.72 4.37 -9.79
N ASP A 437 8.73 4.48 -10.67
CA ASP A 437 8.78 5.29 -11.89
C ASP A 437 7.91 6.56 -11.84
N ALA A 438 7.23 6.84 -10.72
CA ALA A 438 6.37 8.02 -10.64
C ALA A 438 7.22 9.30 -10.67
N ASP A 439 6.97 10.14 -11.67
CA ASP A 439 7.55 11.47 -11.74
C ASP A 439 6.79 12.46 -10.84
N ILE A 440 7.50 13.40 -10.23
CA ILE A 440 6.94 14.54 -9.48
C ILE A 440 5.92 15.28 -10.36
N ALA A 441 6.21 15.43 -11.66
CA ALA A 441 5.32 16.09 -12.61
C ALA A 441 4.03 15.30 -12.84
N GLU A 442 4.05 13.97 -12.72
CA GLU A 442 2.86 13.13 -12.85
C GLU A 442 1.93 13.35 -11.65
N ILE A 443 2.45 13.30 -10.43
CA ILE A 443 1.65 13.55 -9.22
C ILE A 443 1.06 14.97 -9.24
N ALA A 444 1.87 15.97 -9.56
CA ALA A 444 1.40 17.36 -9.67
C ALA A 444 0.29 17.51 -10.73
N ARG A 445 0.42 16.81 -11.86
CA ARG A 445 -0.59 16.80 -12.93
C ARG A 445 -1.85 16.07 -12.49
N GLY A 446 -1.72 14.93 -11.81
CA GLY A 446 -2.83 14.16 -11.26
C GLY A 446 -3.64 14.98 -10.24
N LEU A 447 -2.95 15.69 -9.35
CA LEU A 447 -3.58 16.62 -8.41
C LEU A 447 -4.28 17.78 -9.12
N LYS A 448 -3.62 18.40 -10.11
CA LYS A 448 -4.21 19.51 -10.90
C LYS A 448 -5.44 19.07 -11.69
N LYS A 449 -5.47 17.83 -12.18
CA LYS A 449 -6.60 17.25 -12.91
C LYS A 449 -7.69 16.68 -12.00
N GLY A 450 -7.48 16.66 -10.69
CA GLY A 450 -8.39 15.99 -9.74
C GLY A 450 -8.42 14.47 -9.87
N GLN A 451 -7.44 13.87 -10.54
CA GLN A 451 -7.29 12.41 -10.63
C GLN A 451 -6.72 11.85 -9.33
N LEU A 452 -5.81 12.60 -8.71
CA LEU A 452 -5.29 12.34 -7.37
C LEU A 452 -5.93 13.31 -6.38
N GLU A 453 -6.19 12.82 -5.18
CA GLU A 453 -6.69 13.58 -4.05
C GLU A 453 -5.79 13.35 -2.85
N GLN A 454 -5.55 14.39 -2.06
CA GLN A 454 -4.90 14.24 -0.76
C GLN A 454 -5.94 13.78 0.26
N LEU A 455 -5.79 12.56 0.76
CA LEU A 455 -6.49 12.09 1.94
C LEU A 455 -5.67 12.44 3.18
N THR A 456 -6.30 13.07 4.16
CA THR A 456 -5.69 13.37 5.46
C THR A 456 -6.54 12.81 6.57
N VAL A 457 -5.91 12.08 7.49
CA VAL A 457 -6.55 11.51 8.67
C VAL A 457 -5.80 11.99 9.90
N GLU A 458 -6.44 12.83 10.71
CA GLU A 458 -5.91 13.26 12.00
C GLU A 458 -5.96 12.12 13.01
N LEU A 459 -4.83 11.89 13.68
CA LEU A 459 -4.67 10.99 14.80
C LEU A 459 -4.58 11.84 16.08
N GLN A 460 -5.66 11.84 16.86
CA GLN A 460 -5.67 12.50 18.16
C GLN A 460 -5.46 11.46 19.25
N GLN A 461 -4.35 11.59 19.97
CA GLN A 461 -4.07 10.71 21.10
C GLN A 461 -5.13 10.93 22.19
N VAL A 462 -5.71 9.85 22.66
CA VAL A 462 -6.67 9.90 23.77
C VAL A 462 -5.85 10.08 25.04
N SER A 463 -5.80 11.31 25.56
CA SER A 463 -5.06 11.61 26.79
C SER A 463 -5.59 10.76 27.94
N LEU A 464 -4.74 9.88 28.45
CA LEU A 464 -4.96 9.05 29.63
C LEU A 464 -4.98 9.90 30.90
N LEU A 465 -5.99 10.75 31.07
CA LEU A 465 -6.28 11.36 32.38
C LEU A 465 -6.83 10.33 33.39
N GLY A 466 -6.80 9.04 33.05
CA GLY A 466 -6.95 7.90 33.94
C GLY A 466 -6.42 6.61 33.29
N PRO A 467 -6.11 5.56 34.06
CA PRO A 467 -5.70 4.28 33.51
C PRO A 467 -6.86 3.68 32.71
N ASN A 468 -6.79 3.79 31.38
CA ASN A 468 -7.75 3.09 30.54
C ASN A 468 -7.43 1.58 30.63
N ALA A 469 -8.33 0.83 31.26
CA ALA A 469 -8.17 -0.60 31.47
C ALA A 469 -7.98 -1.35 30.14
N ALA A 470 -8.58 -0.87 29.06
CA ALA A 470 -8.44 -1.45 27.72
C ALA A 470 -7.02 -1.29 27.15
N GLU A 471 -6.43 -0.09 27.26
CA GLU A 471 -5.04 0.13 26.85
C GLU A 471 -4.06 -0.66 27.70
N SER A 472 -4.29 -0.71 29.01
CA SER A 472 -3.48 -1.53 29.91
C SER A 472 -3.52 -3.02 29.54
N ALA A 473 -4.68 -3.52 29.08
CA ALA A 473 -4.82 -4.90 28.64
C ALA A 473 -4.04 -5.19 27.36
N VAL A 474 -4.13 -4.32 26.34
CA VAL A 474 -3.35 -4.46 25.09
C VAL A 474 -1.86 -4.35 25.39
N MET A 475 -1.46 -3.36 26.20
CA MET A 475 -0.08 -3.16 26.62
C MET A 475 0.49 -4.38 27.33
N LYS A 476 -0.28 -4.96 28.25
CA LYS A 476 0.11 -6.17 28.97
C LYS A 476 0.29 -7.35 28.01
N LYS A 477 -0.66 -7.57 27.10
CA LYS A 477 -0.55 -8.61 26.06
C LYS A 477 0.69 -8.41 25.16
N LEU A 478 1.08 -7.16 24.90
CA LEU A 478 2.27 -6.86 24.10
C LEU A 478 3.58 -7.03 24.88
N SER A 479 3.58 -6.83 26.20
CA SER A 479 4.77 -6.96 27.06
C SER A 479 5.06 -8.38 27.52
N ASP A 480 4.01 -9.17 27.77
CA ASP A 480 4.08 -10.60 28.12
C ASP A 480 4.46 -11.41 26.87
#